data_AF-A0A0U5GE64-F1
#
_entry.id   AF-A0A0U5GE64-F1
#
_cell.length_a   1.000
_cell.length_b   1.000
_cell.length_c   1.000
_cell.angle_alpha   90.00
_cell.angle_beta   90.00
_cell.angle_gamma   90.00
#
_symmetry.space_group_name_H-M   'P 1'
#
loop_
_entity.id
_entity.type
_entity.pdbx_description
1 polymer ?
#
loop_
_entity_poly.entity_id
_entity_poly.type
_entity_poly.pdbx_seq_one_letter_code
_entity_poly.pdbx_strand_id
1 'polypeptide(L)'
;MRSCLSLSKFKAFKRPKPTYATILDLPMELILQIIDELNHDPLPIACLALTCHAFANLFSDSLKHPSLRFPVRTPYDLLDGYYYNKKQFDRLSITTRQKFLRLLAQGRNNPWAYCSRCLKLHRVEHFSFRQLHLRSARSRYCRLGRYSTVVDVCPGVVVSFPEKKGLIAAAKKQGTVDIWRDNPAREYRLIRRYNVYVKIRTRVVARIHEDNELVIAVRHQWTDSNVSVGRLRNTRSVGYQVVAYFIHLCPHMYVDVDQIEEAVKTGINAELTKQGCTRCKTGFKAERKGSTYWVDISLYLGTGDHELPDQSWLDHSNSYYYRYLGSNI
;
A
#
# COMPACT_ATOMS: atom_id res chain seq x y z
N MET A 1 -38.44 -14.54 70.99
CA MET A 1 -37.50 -15.60 70.56
C MET A 1 -37.45 -15.63 69.04
N ARG A 2 -36.40 -15.08 68.43
CA ARG A 2 -36.12 -15.24 66.99
C ARG A 2 -34.77 -15.93 66.86
N SER A 3 -34.79 -17.19 66.48
CA SER A 3 -33.60 -18.00 66.25
C SER A 3 -33.01 -17.66 64.87
N CYS A 4 -31.82 -17.08 64.87
CA CYS A 4 -30.98 -16.96 63.68
C CYS A 4 -30.41 -18.35 63.34
N LEU A 5 -30.84 -18.94 62.23
CA LEU A 5 -30.15 -20.09 61.65
C LEU A 5 -28.89 -19.62 60.92
N SER A 6 -27.75 -20.04 61.47
CA SER A 6 -26.42 -19.89 60.89
C SER A 6 -26.31 -20.74 59.62
N LEU A 7 -26.24 -20.07 58.47
CA LEU A 7 -25.83 -20.65 57.18
C LEU A 7 -24.34 -20.42 56.97
N SER A 8 -23.50 -21.03 57.81
CA SER A 8 -22.05 -21.06 57.61
C SER A 8 -21.55 -22.49 57.52
N LYS A 9 -21.70 -23.11 56.34
CA LYS A 9 -20.89 -24.26 55.86
C LYS A 9 -21.26 -24.70 54.43
N PHE A 10 -21.36 -23.78 53.48
CA PHE A 10 -21.16 -24.16 52.08
C PHE A 10 -19.67 -24.01 51.75
N LYS A 11 -18.92 -25.11 51.81
CA LYS A 11 -17.60 -25.18 51.16
C LYS A 11 -17.84 -24.88 49.68
N ALA A 12 -17.39 -23.72 49.22
CA ALA A 12 -17.38 -23.39 47.81
C ALA A 12 -16.57 -24.48 47.08
N PHE A 13 -17.26 -25.34 46.32
CA PHE A 13 -16.61 -26.17 45.33
C PHE A 13 -15.89 -25.22 44.37
N LYS A 14 -14.56 -25.12 44.50
CA LYS A 14 -13.74 -24.47 43.49
C LYS A 14 -13.95 -25.27 42.21
N ARG A 15 -14.78 -24.76 41.30
CA ARG A 15 -14.88 -25.33 39.96
C ARG A 15 -13.45 -25.39 39.40
N PRO A 16 -12.97 -26.55 38.92
CA PRO A 16 -11.70 -26.58 38.21
C PRO A 16 -11.77 -25.55 37.09
N LYS A 17 -10.71 -24.74 36.95
CA LYS A 17 -10.64 -23.80 35.82
C LYS A 17 -10.79 -24.66 34.56
N PRO A 18 -11.74 -24.36 33.66
CA PRO A 18 -11.84 -25.10 32.41
C PRO A 18 -10.52 -24.97 31.68
N THR A 19 -9.78 -26.06 31.55
CA THR A 19 -8.67 -26.20 30.61
C THR A 19 -9.31 -26.35 29.25
N TYR A 20 -9.44 -25.25 28.54
CA TYR A 20 -9.91 -25.27 27.17
C TYR A 20 -8.83 -25.93 26.31
N ALA A 21 -9.21 -26.95 25.53
CA ALA A 21 -8.37 -27.45 24.46
C ALA A 21 -8.07 -26.29 23.51
N THR A 22 -6.80 -26.10 23.19
CA THR A 22 -6.35 -25.12 22.23
C THR A 22 -6.58 -25.65 20.82
N ILE A 23 -6.70 -24.75 19.85
CA ILE A 23 -6.81 -25.14 18.44
C ILE A 23 -5.60 -25.96 17.95
N LEU A 24 -4.46 -25.85 18.64
CA LEU A 24 -3.25 -26.63 18.37
C LEU A 24 -3.35 -28.08 18.85
N ASP A 25 -4.31 -28.40 19.70
CA ASP A 25 -4.57 -29.76 20.18
C ASP A 25 -5.44 -30.56 19.18
N LEU A 26 -5.92 -29.92 18.10
CA LEU A 26 -6.66 -30.58 17.04
C LEU A 26 -5.72 -31.33 16.07
N PRO A 27 -6.13 -32.49 15.55
CA PRO A 27 -5.46 -33.12 14.41
C PRO A 27 -5.30 -32.16 13.24
N MET A 28 -4.18 -32.28 12.51
CA MET A 28 -3.84 -31.38 11.40
C MET A 28 -4.94 -31.37 10.33
N GLU A 29 -5.60 -32.49 10.09
CA GLU A 29 -6.69 -32.64 9.14
C GLU A 29 -7.88 -31.73 9.49
N LEU A 30 -8.24 -31.63 10.77
CA LEU A 30 -9.31 -30.73 11.22
C LEU A 30 -8.87 -29.27 11.13
N ILE A 31 -7.60 -28.98 11.41
CA ILE A 31 -7.05 -27.63 11.23
C ILE A 31 -7.14 -27.22 9.76
N LEU A 32 -6.76 -28.09 8.82
CA LEU A 32 -6.88 -27.85 7.38
C LEU A 32 -8.33 -27.63 6.94
N GLN A 33 -9.28 -28.44 7.44
CA GLN A 33 -10.70 -28.23 7.17
C GLN A 33 -11.21 -26.88 7.67
N ILE A 34 -10.82 -26.47 8.88
CA ILE A 34 -11.15 -25.15 9.42
C ILE A 34 -10.60 -24.05 8.50
N ILE A 35 -9.38 -24.21 7.99
CA ILE A 35 -8.75 -23.23 7.10
C ILE A 35 -9.47 -23.16 5.75
N ASP A 36 -9.87 -24.30 5.19
CA ASP A 36 -10.64 -24.35 3.95
C ASP A 36 -11.95 -23.58 4.06
N GLU A 37 -12.64 -23.69 5.20
CA GLU A 37 -13.83 -22.89 5.49
C GLU A 37 -13.53 -21.39 5.64
N LEU A 38 -12.30 -21.02 6.04
CA LEU A 38 -11.87 -19.63 6.20
C LEU A 38 -11.27 -19.00 4.92
N ASN A 39 -10.93 -19.79 3.90
CA ASN A 39 -10.23 -19.34 2.69
C ASN A 39 -11.00 -18.32 1.83
N HIS A 40 -12.30 -18.13 2.08
CA HIS A 40 -13.13 -17.15 1.36
C HIS A 40 -12.84 -15.69 1.74
N ASP A 41 -12.25 -15.43 2.92
CA ASP A 41 -11.80 -14.09 3.36
C ASP A 41 -10.33 -14.19 3.81
N PRO A 42 -9.41 -13.36 3.29
CA PRO A 42 -8.02 -13.34 3.75
C PRO A 42 -7.87 -12.90 5.22
N LEU A 43 -8.86 -12.24 5.80
CA LEU A 43 -8.76 -11.63 7.13
C LEU A 43 -8.68 -12.67 8.28
N PRO A 44 -9.57 -13.68 8.40
CA PRO A 44 -9.46 -14.69 9.45
C PRO A 44 -8.14 -15.45 9.44
N ILE A 45 -7.64 -15.82 8.26
CA ILE A 45 -6.38 -16.57 8.12
C ILE A 45 -5.20 -15.70 8.52
N ALA A 46 -5.18 -14.43 8.12
CA ALA A 46 -4.15 -13.49 8.55
C ALA A 46 -4.17 -13.23 10.08
N CYS A 47 -5.35 -13.18 10.69
CA CYS A 47 -5.46 -13.11 12.14
C CYS A 47 -4.95 -14.39 12.81
N LEU A 48 -5.32 -15.57 12.29
CA LEU A 48 -4.88 -16.87 12.78
C LEU A 48 -3.35 -17.00 12.72
N ALA A 49 -2.75 -16.58 11.61
CA ALA A 49 -1.31 -16.55 11.41
C ALA A 49 -0.57 -15.77 12.52
N LEU A 50 -1.19 -14.73 13.09
CA LEU A 50 -0.58 -13.89 14.13
C LEU A 50 -0.81 -14.39 15.56
N THR A 51 -1.52 -15.50 15.76
CA THR A 51 -1.80 -16.03 17.11
C THR A 51 -0.63 -16.80 17.71
N CYS A 52 0.16 -17.52 16.90
CA CYS A 52 1.32 -18.29 17.35
C CYS A 52 2.36 -18.50 16.23
N HIS A 53 3.58 -18.90 16.60
CA HIS A 53 4.67 -19.13 15.65
C HIS A 53 4.39 -20.25 14.64
N ALA A 54 3.72 -21.33 15.06
CA ALA A 54 3.39 -22.44 14.16
C ALA A 54 2.48 -21.98 13.02
N PHE A 55 1.41 -21.26 13.34
CA PHE A 55 0.50 -20.69 12.36
C PHE A 55 1.12 -19.55 11.56
N ALA A 56 2.01 -18.75 12.16
CA ALA A 56 2.76 -17.74 11.42
C ALA A 56 3.58 -18.38 10.30
N ASN A 57 4.23 -19.53 10.57
CA ASN A 57 5.01 -20.26 9.57
C ASN A 57 4.13 -20.88 8.49
N LEU A 58 3.01 -21.51 8.89
CA LEU A 58 2.09 -22.17 7.95
C LEU A 58 1.34 -21.18 7.05
N PHE A 59 0.96 -20.02 7.57
CA PHE A 59 0.07 -19.07 6.90
C PHE A 59 0.73 -17.72 6.62
N SER A 60 2.06 -17.65 6.59
CA SER A 60 2.79 -16.39 6.37
C SER A 60 2.37 -15.66 5.09
N ASP A 61 1.95 -16.40 4.06
CA ASP A 61 1.54 -15.84 2.77
C ASP A 61 0.19 -15.12 2.84
N SER A 62 -0.68 -15.49 3.80
CA SER A 62 -1.92 -14.75 4.07
C SER A 62 -1.63 -13.31 4.49
N LEU A 63 -0.54 -13.07 5.23
CA LEU A 63 -0.10 -11.73 5.62
C LEU A 63 0.40 -10.90 4.42
N LYS A 64 0.79 -11.56 3.33
CA LYS A 64 1.23 -10.92 2.08
C LYS A 64 0.07 -10.69 1.12
N HIS A 65 -1.16 -11.09 1.45
CA HIS A 65 -2.32 -10.99 0.58
C HIS A 65 -2.56 -9.53 0.12
N PRO A 66 -2.86 -9.28 -1.17
CA PRO A 66 -3.01 -7.93 -1.71
C PRO A 66 -4.03 -7.05 -0.97
N SER A 67 -5.12 -7.63 -0.47
CA SER A 67 -6.16 -6.88 0.28
C SER A 67 -5.69 -6.36 1.64
N LEU A 68 -4.59 -6.89 2.19
CA LEU A 68 -3.99 -6.45 3.44
C LEU A 68 -2.86 -5.43 3.22
N ARG A 69 -2.45 -5.19 1.97
CA ARG A 69 -1.45 -4.17 1.63
C ARG A 69 -2.08 -2.77 1.65
N PHE A 70 -1.24 -1.73 1.63
CA PHE A 70 -1.75 -0.40 1.33
C PHE A 70 -2.53 -0.43 0.01
N PRO A 71 -3.65 0.29 -0.11
CA PRO A 71 -4.33 0.42 -1.39
C PRO A 71 -3.32 1.02 -2.38
N VAL A 72 -2.98 0.24 -3.39
CA VAL A 72 -2.04 0.68 -4.42
C VAL A 72 -2.87 1.26 -5.55
N ARG A 73 -2.54 2.48 -5.98
CA ARG A 73 -3.06 2.98 -7.25
C ARG A 73 -2.51 2.12 -8.38
N THR A 74 -3.36 1.36 -9.05
CA THR A 74 -2.99 0.67 -10.28
C THR A 74 -3.09 1.64 -11.46
N PRO A 75 -2.28 1.48 -12.52
CA PRO A 75 -2.46 2.24 -13.76
C PRO A 75 -3.90 2.11 -14.32
N TYR A 76 -4.58 1.00 -14.00
CA TYR A 76 -5.97 0.77 -14.37
C TYR A 76 -6.94 1.70 -13.66
N ASP A 77 -6.63 2.21 -12.47
CA ASP A 77 -7.47 3.16 -11.70
C ASP A 77 -7.66 4.51 -12.42
N LEU A 78 -6.81 4.81 -13.42
CA LEU A 78 -6.86 6.02 -14.23
C LEU A 78 -7.84 5.93 -15.41
N LEU A 79 -8.21 4.72 -15.85
CA LEU A 79 -9.09 4.48 -17.01
C LEU A 79 -10.59 4.54 -16.64
N ASP A 80 -10.88 4.79 -15.37
CA ASP A 80 -12.18 4.54 -14.74
C ASP A 80 -13.14 5.72 -14.72
N GLY A 81 -13.00 6.60 -15.72
CA GLY A 81 -14.16 7.37 -16.18
C GLY A 81 -15.14 6.52 -16.98
N TYR A 82 -14.72 5.38 -17.55
CA TYR A 82 -15.50 4.78 -18.64
C TYR A 82 -16.00 3.35 -18.46
N TYR A 83 -15.23 2.34 -18.00
CA TYR A 83 -15.80 0.97 -17.98
C TYR A 83 -15.18 0.08 -16.90
N TYR A 84 -16.07 -0.57 -16.13
CA TYR A 84 -15.91 -1.62 -15.11
C TYR A 84 -16.09 -1.21 -13.64
N ASN A 85 -16.72 -2.13 -12.89
CA ASN A 85 -17.20 -2.06 -11.49
C ASN A 85 -16.09 -1.85 -10.41
N LYS A 86 -15.15 -0.92 -10.59
CA LYS A 86 -14.03 -0.68 -9.64
C LYS A 86 -14.44 -0.03 -8.32
N LYS A 87 -15.68 0.51 -8.21
CA LYS A 87 -16.24 0.92 -6.92
C LYS A 87 -16.22 -0.22 -5.88
N GLN A 88 -16.11 -1.49 -6.27
CA GLN A 88 -16.04 -2.62 -5.34
C GLN A 88 -14.61 -2.96 -4.90
N PHE A 89 -13.62 -3.03 -5.80
CA PHE A 89 -12.27 -3.53 -5.45
C PHE A 89 -11.45 -2.56 -4.58
N ASP A 90 -11.51 -1.26 -4.85
CA ASP A 90 -10.82 -0.23 -4.04
C ASP A 90 -11.49 -0.02 -2.68
N ARG A 91 -12.80 -0.22 -2.61
CA ARG A 91 -13.53 -0.28 -1.33
C ARG A 91 -13.11 -1.50 -0.52
N LEU A 92 -12.88 -2.64 -1.16
CA LEU A 92 -12.56 -3.90 -0.48
C LEU A 92 -11.16 -3.89 0.16
N SER A 93 -10.11 -3.41 -0.53
CA SER A 93 -8.74 -3.43 0.04
C SER A 93 -8.56 -2.48 1.23
N ILE A 94 -9.06 -1.24 1.13
CA ILE A 94 -9.00 -0.26 2.22
C ILE A 94 -9.81 -0.77 3.41
N THR A 95 -11.03 -1.25 3.19
CA THR A 95 -11.87 -1.69 4.30
C THR A 95 -11.31 -2.94 4.98
N THR A 96 -10.78 -3.92 4.24
CA THR A 96 -10.20 -5.14 4.80
C THR A 96 -8.92 -4.88 5.59
N ARG A 97 -7.94 -4.13 5.04
CA ARG A 97 -6.75 -3.75 5.80
C ARG A 97 -7.10 -2.96 7.06
N GLN A 98 -8.04 -2.00 6.97
CA GLN A 98 -8.44 -1.23 8.14
C GLN A 98 -9.16 -2.11 9.19
N LYS A 99 -10.00 -3.06 8.77
CA LYS A 99 -10.61 -4.04 9.69
C LYS A 99 -9.52 -4.84 10.38
N PHE A 100 -8.55 -5.38 9.63
CA PHE A 100 -7.41 -6.12 10.17
C PHE A 100 -6.64 -5.34 11.23
N LEU A 101 -6.16 -4.14 10.89
CA LEU A 101 -5.40 -3.34 11.84
C LEU A 101 -6.21 -2.93 13.07
N ARG A 102 -7.53 -2.71 12.92
CA ARG A 102 -8.39 -2.44 14.07
C ARG A 102 -8.56 -3.66 14.96
N LEU A 103 -8.69 -4.87 14.40
CA LEU A 103 -8.73 -6.12 15.17
C LEU A 103 -7.41 -6.32 15.93
N LEU A 104 -6.27 -6.10 15.27
CA LEU A 104 -4.96 -6.17 15.90
C LEU A 104 -4.72 -5.09 16.96
N ALA A 105 -5.50 -4.01 16.97
CA ALA A 105 -5.46 -2.97 18.00
C ALA A 105 -6.46 -3.22 19.15
N GLN A 106 -7.26 -4.28 19.08
CA GLN A 106 -8.17 -4.65 20.17
C GLN A 106 -7.41 -5.41 21.27
N GLY A 107 -7.90 -5.32 22.49
CA GLY A 107 -7.31 -5.98 23.66
C GLY A 107 -7.02 -5.00 24.80
N ARG A 108 -7.32 -5.42 26.03
CA ARG A 108 -7.27 -4.56 27.23
C ARG A 108 -5.86 -4.06 27.57
N ASN A 109 -4.82 -4.79 27.15
CA ASN A 109 -3.41 -4.49 27.41
C ASN A 109 -2.59 -4.35 26.12
N ASN A 110 -3.24 -4.01 25.00
CA ASN A 110 -2.55 -3.89 23.73
C ASN A 110 -1.79 -2.55 23.66
N PRO A 111 -0.45 -2.55 23.49
CA PRO A 111 0.32 -1.30 23.39
C PRO A 111 0.13 -0.60 22.05
N TRP A 112 -0.62 -1.19 21.12
CA TRP A 112 -0.84 -0.69 19.77
C TRP A 112 -2.24 -0.11 19.58
N ALA A 113 -2.31 1.03 18.89
CA ALA A 113 -3.55 1.65 18.45
C ALA A 113 -3.49 1.95 16.95
N TYR A 114 -4.61 1.69 16.27
CA TYR A 114 -4.78 1.99 14.85
C TYR A 114 -4.96 3.51 14.62
N CYS A 115 -4.20 4.08 13.70
CA CYS A 115 -4.30 5.46 13.23
C CYS A 115 -5.00 5.51 11.86
N SER A 116 -6.09 6.26 11.76
CA SER A 116 -6.87 6.39 10.53
C SER A 116 -6.16 7.17 9.43
N ARG A 117 -5.24 8.08 9.78
CA ARG A 117 -4.49 8.90 8.81
C ARG A 117 -3.24 8.22 8.26
N CYS A 118 -2.62 7.37 9.08
CA CYS A 118 -1.44 6.62 8.68
C CYS A 118 -1.78 5.25 8.08
N LEU A 119 -3.00 4.75 8.31
CA LEU A 119 -3.42 3.38 7.97
C LEU A 119 -2.43 2.32 8.51
N LYS A 120 -1.96 2.56 9.75
CA LYS A 120 -0.96 1.77 10.47
C LYS A 120 -1.32 1.65 11.95
N LEU A 121 -0.69 0.69 12.61
CA LEU A 121 -0.61 0.61 14.07
C LEU A 121 0.55 1.48 14.56
N HIS A 122 0.30 2.24 15.62
CA HIS A 122 1.34 2.95 16.36
C HIS A 122 1.22 2.60 17.83
N ARG A 123 2.30 2.78 18.60
CA ARG A 123 2.20 2.68 20.06
C ARG A 123 1.22 3.71 20.59
N VAL A 124 0.47 3.37 21.64
CA VAL A 124 -0.50 4.27 22.30
C VAL A 124 0.11 5.61 22.69
N GLU A 125 1.40 5.65 23.03
CA GLU A 125 2.15 6.88 23.33
C GLU A 125 2.11 7.88 22.17
N HIS A 126 2.01 7.43 20.92
CA HIS A 126 1.95 8.31 19.75
C HIS A 126 0.58 8.97 19.57
N PHE A 127 -0.36 8.78 20.47
CA PHE A 127 -1.67 9.42 20.43
C PHE A 127 -1.80 10.39 21.60
N SER A 128 -2.61 11.44 21.43
CA SER A 128 -3.02 12.24 22.57
C SER A 128 -4.13 11.53 23.34
N PHE A 129 -4.29 11.88 24.62
CA PHE A 129 -5.36 11.35 25.47
C PHE A 129 -6.74 11.44 24.80
N ARG A 130 -7.05 12.60 24.20
CA ARG A 130 -8.32 12.81 23.48
C ARG A 130 -8.51 11.84 22.31
N GLN A 131 -7.44 11.47 21.59
CA GLN A 131 -7.52 10.55 20.46
C GLN A 131 -7.74 9.09 20.88
N LEU A 132 -7.23 8.69 22.05
CA LEU A 132 -7.42 7.33 22.56
C LEU A 132 -8.77 7.13 23.23
N HIS A 133 -9.21 8.09 24.03
CA HIS A 133 -10.38 7.92 24.91
C HIS A 133 -11.67 8.56 24.38
N LEU A 134 -11.57 9.62 23.56
CA LEU A 134 -12.75 10.37 23.09
C LEU A 134 -13.05 10.16 21.60
N ARG A 135 -12.19 9.45 20.87
CA ARG A 135 -12.34 9.21 19.43
C ARG A 135 -12.41 7.73 19.13
N SER A 136 -13.30 7.38 18.20
CA SER A 136 -13.40 6.01 17.70
C SER A 136 -12.12 5.60 16.98
N ALA A 137 -11.83 4.29 16.94
CA ALA A 137 -10.74 3.76 16.14
C ALA A 137 -10.83 4.14 14.65
N ARG A 138 -12.02 4.40 14.12
CA ARG A 138 -12.21 4.78 12.71
C ARG A 138 -11.73 6.21 12.41
N SER A 139 -11.71 7.09 13.40
CA SER A 139 -11.43 8.52 13.21
C SER A 139 -10.20 9.03 13.95
N ARG A 140 -9.63 8.24 14.88
CA ARG A 140 -8.46 8.66 15.66
C ARG A 140 -7.17 8.74 14.84
N TYR A 141 -6.31 9.68 15.20
CA TYR A 141 -5.02 9.88 14.57
C TYR A 141 -3.90 10.13 15.58
N CYS A 142 -2.67 9.79 15.17
CA CYS A 142 -1.48 9.95 15.99
C CYS A 142 -1.01 11.42 16.04
N ARG A 143 0.08 11.69 16.76
CA ARG A 143 0.70 13.01 16.95
C ARG A 143 1.16 13.67 15.64
N LEU A 144 1.27 12.93 14.55
CA LEU A 144 1.50 13.48 13.20
C LEU A 144 0.33 14.33 12.68
N GLY A 145 -0.79 14.35 13.41
CA GLY A 145 -1.90 15.26 13.14
C GLY A 145 -2.94 14.68 12.18
N ARG A 146 -3.71 15.58 11.57
CA ARG A 146 -4.89 15.24 10.76
C ARG A 146 -4.58 14.91 9.30
N TYR A 147 -3.37 15.21 8.84
CA TYR A 147 -2.98 15.04 7.45
C TYR A 147 -2.59 13.59 7.12
N SER A 148 -2.69 13.18 5.86
CA SER A 148 -2.24 11.86 5.43
C SER A 148 -0.74 11.80 5.57
N THR A 149 -0.28 10.72 6.19
CA THR A 149 1.14 10.43 6.36
C THR A 149 1.58 9.35 5.39
N VAL A 150 0.84 9.14 4.30
CA VAL A 150 1.08 8.08 3.33
C VAL A 150 1.09 8.66 1.92
N VAL A 151 2.13 8.34 1.17
CA VAL A 151 2.40 8.81 -0.19
C VAL A 151 2.60 7.61 -1.09
N ASP A 152 1.91 7.61 -2.23
CA ASP A 152 2.15 6.65 -3.30
C ASP A 152 3.30 7.20 -4.15
N VAL A 153 4.45 6.52 -4.10
CA VAL A 153 5.66 6.93 -4.81
C VAL A 153 5.65 6.41 -6.24
N CYS A 154 5.25 5.15 -6.41
CA CYS A 154 5.02 4.56 -7.72
C CYS A 154 3.98 3.44 -7.58
N PRO A 155 3.44 2.89 -8.68
CA PRO A 155 2.59 1.71 -8.62
C PRO A 155 3.27 0.60 -7.80
N GLY A 156 2.60 0.19 -6.73
CA GLY A 156 3.06 -0.86 -5.82
C GLY A 156 3.99 -0.41 -4.71
N VAL A 157 4.33 0.89 -4.61
CA VAL A 157 5.20 1.46 -3.58
C VAL A 157 4.51 2.58 -2.86
N VAL A 158 4.33 2.35 -1.57
CA VAL A 158 3.70 3.28 -0.65
C VAL A 158 4.68 3.54 0.47
N VAL A 159 4.94 4.82 0.75
CA VAL A 159 5.86 5.24 1.80
C VAL A 159 5.08 6.07 2.80
N SER A 160 5.23 5.72 4.08
CA SER A 160 4.69 6.51 5.17
C SER A 160 5.69 7.56 5.68
N PHE A 161 5.20 8.61 6.34
CA PHE A 161 6.03 9.67 6.88
C PHE A 161 7.04 9.16 7.92
N PRO A 162 6.71 8.20 8.81
CA PRO A 162 7.74 7.56 9.64
C PRO A 162 8.81 6.83 8.82
N GLU A 163 8.44 6.16 7.72
CA GLU A 163 9.40 5.50 6.84
C GLU A 163 10.28 6.50 6.08
N LYS A 164 9.76 7.68 5.73
CA LYS A 164 10.55 8.79 5.15
C LYS A 164 11.80 9.06 5.99
N LYS A 165 11.65 9.19 7.32
CA LYS A 165 12.77 9.47 8.22
C LYS A 165 13.83 8.35 8.20
N GLY A 166 13.37 7.09 8.18
CA GLY A 166 14.25 5.93 8.04
C GLY A 166 14.98 5.89 6.69
N LEU A 167 14.29 6.22 5.60
CA LEU A 167 14.88 6.32 4.26
C LEU A 167 15.92 7.43 4.18
N ILE A 168 15.66 8.58 4.79
CA ILE A 168 16.63 9.69 4.86
C ILE A 168 17.88 9.26 5.61
N ALA A 169 17.73 8.67 6.80
CA ALA A 169 18.85 8.18 7.59
C ALA A 169 19.67 7.12 6.83
N ALA A 170 19.00 6.19 6.15
CA ALA A 170 19.66 5.16 5.35
C ALA A 170 20.38 5.77 4.12
N ALA A 171 19.74 6.70 3.42
CA ALA A 171 20.32 7.36 2.25
C ALA A 171 21.50 8.27 2.60
N LYS A 172 21.49 8.94 3.75
CA LYS A 172 22.66 9.66 4.27
C LYS A 172 23.85 8.72 4.53
N LYS A 173 23.59 7.49 4.96
CA LYS A 173 24.64 6.50 5.26
C LYS A 173 25.17 5.77 4.02
N GLN A 174 24.29 5.44 3.07
CA GLN A 174 24.58 4.56 1.93
C GLN A 174 24.63 5.29 0.58
N GLY A 175 24.30 6.57 0.54
CA GLY A 175 24.14 7.38 -0.67
C GLY A 175 22.81 7.08 -1.39
N THR A 176 22.64 5.83 -1.85
CA THR A 176 21.43 5.39 -2.56
C THR A 176 20.87 4.12 -1.91
N VAL A 177 19.57 4.10 -1.65
CA VAL A 177 18.86 2.99 -0.99
C VAL A 177 17.80 2.44 -1.92
N ASP A 178 17.82 1.14 -2.19
CA ASP A 178 16.72 0.49 -2.93
C ASP A 178 15.49 0.35 -2.02
N ILE A 179 14.34 0.82 -2.49
CA ILE A 179 13.10 0.76 -1.70
C ILE A 179 12.49 -0.65 -1.77
N TRP A 180 12.81 -1.42 -2.80
CA TRP A 180 12.38 -2.80 -2.94
C TRP A 180 13.43 -3.75 -2.36
N ARG A 181 13.30 -4.03 -1.06
CA ARG A 181 14.21 -4.92 -0.33
C ARG A 181 14.21 -6.36 -0.86
N ASP A 182 13.06 -6.86 -1.34
CA ASP A 182 12.90 -8.29 -1.70
C ASP A 182 12.85 -8.55 -3.21
N ASN A 183 12.66 -7.51 -4.05
CA ASN A 183 12.68 -7.64 -5.51
C ASN A 183 12.96 -6.27 -6.17
N PRO A 184 14.23 -5.95 -6.50
CA PRO A 184 14.64 -4.63 -6.99
C PRO A 184 14.03 -4.24 -8.35
N ALA A 185 13.36 -5.18 -9.04
CA ALA A 185 12.60 -4.88 -10.25
C ALA A 185 11.28 -5.67 -10.35
N ARG A 186 10.15 -4.99 -10.15
CA ARG A 186 8.83 -5.50 -10.53
C ARG A 186 8.63 -5.39 -12.02
N GLU A 187 8.11 -6.47 -12.57
CA GLU A 187 7.71 -6.58 -13.96
C GLU A 187 6.19 -6.41 -14.03
N TYR A 188 5.74 -5.39 -14.74
CA TYR A 188 4.34 -5.17 -15.05
C TYR A 188 4.10 -5.54 -16.51
N ARG A 189 3.00 -6.26 -16.77
CA ARG A 189 2.53 -6.52 -18.15
C ARG A 189 1.46 -5.48 -18.49
N LEU A 190 1.70 -4.69 -19.52
CA LEU A 190 0.70 -3.82 -20.12
C LEU A 190 0.20 -4.43 -21.42
N ILE A 191 -1.06 -4.22 -21.76
CA ILE A 191 -1.69 -4.74 -22.99
C ILE A 191 -1.83 -3.58 -23.97
N ARG A 192 -0.94 -3.40 -24.95
CA ARG A 192 -0.93 -2.37 -26.02
C ARG A 192 -2.15 -2.43 -26.95
N ARG A 193 -2.39 -1.37 -27.74
CA ARG A 193 -3.26 -1.41 -28.94
C ARG A 193 -2.95 -2.69 -29.72
N TYR A 194 -3.98 -3.44 -30.09
CA TYR A 194 -3.88 -4.75 -30.78
C TYR A 194 -3.37 -5.94 -29.94
N ASN A 195 -3.55 -5.95 -28.61
CA ASN A 195 -3.17 -7.06 -27.72
C ASN A 195 -1.66 -7.38 -27.68
N VAL A 196 -0.80 -6.40 -27.94
CA VAL A 196 0.66 -6.59 -27.78
C VAL A 196 1.04 -6.38 -26.33
N TYR A 197 1.75 -7.32 -25.71
CA TYR A 197 2.16 -7.19 -24.31
C TYR A 197 3.48 -6.43 -24.20
N VAL A 198 3.50 -5.34 -23.44
CA VAL A 198 4.73 -4.61 -23.08
C VAL A 198 5.11 -4.96 -21.66
N LYS A 199 6.36 -5.38 -21.49
CA LYS A 199 6.94 -5.71 -20.20
C LYS A 199 7.69 -4.50 -19.66
N ILE A 200 7.15 -3.87 -18.62
CA ILE A 200 7.81 -2.76 -17.93
C ILE A 200 8.55 -3.29 -16.71
N ARG A 201 9.85 -3.04 -16.67
CA ARG A 201 10.68 -3.18 -15.47
C ARG A 201 10.75 -1.83 -14.80
N THR A 202 10.45 -1.79 -13.51
CA THR A 202 10.59 -0.57 -12.71
C THR A 202 11.74 -0.76 -11.72
N ARG A 203 12.46 0.30 -11.36
CA ARG A 203 13.40 0.32 -10.24
C ARG A 203 13.12 1.57 -9.41
N VAL A 204 13.14 1.44 -8.09
CA VAL A 204 12.79 2.55 -7.18
C VAL A 204 13.88 2.72 -6.14
N VAL A 205 14.55 3.87 -6.16
CA VAL A 205 15.63 4.17 -5.21
C VAL A 205 15.39 5.49 -4.50
N ALA A 206 15.78 5.55 -3.23
CA ALA A 206 15.80 6.76 -2.42
C ALA A 206 17.24 7.29 -2.33
N ARG A 207 17.41 8.61 -2.49
CA ARG A 207 18.69 9.31 -2.34
C ARG A 207 18.48 10.69 -1.73
N ILE A 208 19.54 11.29 -1.22
CA ILE A 208 19.54 12.68 -0.72
C ILE A 208 20.01 13.61 -1.84
N HIS A 209 19.27 14.70 -2.06
CA HIS A 209 19.67 15.80 -2.95
C HIS A 209 20.52 16.83 -2.18
N GLU A 210 21.14 17.76 -2.92
CA GLU A 210 22.05 18.79 -2.40
C GLU A 210 21.47 19.58 -1.20
N ASP A 211 20.15 19.80 -1.18
CA ASP A 211 19.43 20.54 -0.12
C ASP A 211 18.93 19.66 1.05
N ASN A 212 19.52 18.48 1.27
CA ASN A 212 19.06 17.51 2.29
C ASN A 212 17.61 17.02 2.04
N GLU A 213 17.10 17.20 0.81
CA GLU A 213 15.79 16.72 0.40
C GLU A 213 15.84 15.24 0.03
N LEU A 214 14.82 14.50 0.48
CA LEU A 214 14.63 13.13 0.04
C LEU A 214 14.08 13.13 -1.39
N VAL A 215 14.86 12.54 -2.30
CA VAL A 215 14.42 12.29 -3.67
C VAL A 215 14.20 10.81 -3.87
N ILE A 216 13.01 10.45 -4.34
CA ILE A 216 12.74 9.11 -4.83
C ILE A 216 12.88 9.11 -6.34
N ALA A 217 13.89 8.38 -6.83
CA ALA A 217 14.10 8.18 -8.25
C ALA A 217 13.44 6.87 -8.69
N VAL A 218 12.50 6.96 -9.63
CA VAL A 218 11.82 5.82 -10.24
C VAL A 218 12.28 5.70 -11.68
N ARG A 219 12.84 4.54 -12.05
CA ARG A 219 13.25 4.25 -13.42
C ARG A 219 12.34 3.17 -14.00
N HIS A 220 11.59 3.51 -15.04
CA HIS A 220 10.87 2.54 -15.86
C HIS A 220 11.69 2.19 -17.10
N GLN A 221 11.67 0.92 -17.47
CA GLN A 221 12.34 0.38 -18.63
C GLN A 221 11.39 -0.55 -19.38
N TRP A 222 11.28 -0.37 -20.70
CA TRP A 222 10.64 -1.36 -21.57
C TRP A 222 11.37 -1.45 -22.90
N THR A 223 11.18 -2.59 -23.57
CA THR A 223 11.72 -2.83 -24.90
C THR A 223 10.59 -2.77 -25.91
N ASP A 224 10.88 -2.21 -27.08
CA ASP A 224 10.04 -2.27 -28.27
C ASP A 224 10.02 -3.72 -28.76
N SER A 225 9.21 -4.53 -28.09
CA SER A 225 9.02 -5.91 -28.50
C SER A 225 7.90 -5.92 -29.53
N ASN A 226 8.27 -6.19 -30.79
CA ASN A 226 7.38 -6.82 -31.77
C ASN A 226 6.98 -8.20 -31.23
N VAL A 227 6.15 -8.27 -30.19
CA VAL A 227 5.52 -9.54 -29.81
C VAL A 227 4.45 -9.77 -30.86
N SER A 228 4.77 -10.61 -31.84
CA SER A 228 3.77 -11.24 -32.70
C SER A 228 2.73 -11.89 -31.78
N VAL A 229 1.52 -11.34 -31.81
CA VAL A 229 0.38 -11.89 -31.10
C VAL A 229 0.12 -13.27 -31.70
N GLY A 230 0.44 -14.32 -30.96
CA GLY A 230 -0.08 -15.65 -31.25
C GLY A 230 -1.59 -15.53 -31.39
N ARG A 231 -2.12 -15.91 -32.56
CA ARG A 231 -3.54 -15.85 -32.94
C ARG A 231 -4.43 -16.18 -31.74
N LEU A 232 -5.08 -15.17 -31.18
CA LEU A 232 -6.30 -15.37 -30.40
C LEU A 232 -7.35 -15.88 -31.40
N ARG A 233 -7.45 -17.21 -31.53
CA ARG A 233 -8.52 -17.85 -32.27
C ARG A 233 -9.83 -17.50 -31.58
N ASN A 234 -10.71 -16.85 -32.35
CA ASN A 234 -12.15 -16.73 -32.13
C ASN A 234 -12.63 -16.04 -30.85
N THR A 235 -12.67 -14.72 -30.88
CA THR A 235 -13.83 -13.99 -30.35
C THR A 235 -14.27 -12.96 -31.39
N ARG A 236 -15.50 -13.12 -31.87
CA ARG A 236 -16.14 -12.27 -32.87
C ARG A 236 -16.01 -10.79 -32.48
N SER A 237 -15.65 -9.98 -33.48
CA SER A 237 -15.71 -8.53 -33.55
C SER A 237 -16.61 -7.84 -32.51
N VAL A 238 -15.97 -7.24 -31.51
CA VAL A 238 -16.50 -6.12 -30.71
C VAL A 238 -15.40 -5.07 -30.72
N GLY A 239 -15.77 -3.81 -31.00
CA GLY A 239 -14.87 -2.73 -31.43
C GLY A 239 -13.52 -2.66 -30.70
N TYR A 240 -12.46 -2.39 -31.48
CA TYR A 240 -11.11 -2.17 -30.97
C TYR A 240 -11.11 -0.97 -30.01
N GLN A 241 -11.29 -1.21 -28.72
CA GLN A 241 -11.16 -0.19 -27.69
C GLN A 241 -9.67 0.01 -27.40
N VAL A 242 -9.16 1.13 -27.87
CA VAL A 242 -7.86 1.67 -27.49
C VAL A 242 -7.87 1.96 -26.00
N VAL A 243 -6.99 1.30 -25.25
CA VAL A 243 -6.71 1.67 -23.86
C VAL A 243 -5.45 2.53 -23.89
N ALA A 244 -5.53 3.79 -23.43
CA ALA A 244 -4.36 4.66 -23.31
C ALA A 244 -3.45 4.17 -22.17
N TYR A 245 -2.12 4.15 -22.39
CA TYR A 245 -1.15 3.59 -21.42
C TYR A 245 -0.49 4.70 -20.64
N PHE A 246 -0.87 4.88 -19.38
CA PHE A 246 -0.31 5.96 -18.57
C PHE A 246 0.83 5.49 -17.66
N ILE A 247 2.00 6.12 -17.77
CA ILE A 247 3.03 6.09 -16.73
C ILE A 247 2.64 7.14 -15.69
N HIS A 248 2.48 6.69 -14.44
CA HIS A 248 2.19 7.57 -13.32
C HIS A 248 3.49 8.26 -12.88
N LEU A 249 3.54 9.59 -13.03
CA LEU A 249 4.70 10.38 -12.66
C LEU A 249 4.60 10.88 -11.22
N CYS A 250 3.44 11.43 -10.86
CA CYS A 250 3.09 11.83 -9.49
C CYS A 250 1.56 11.88 -9.35
N PRO A 251 0.99 12.09 -8.15
CA PRO A 251 -0.46 12.16 -7.98
C PRO A 251 -1.17 13.17 -8.89
N HIS A 252 -0.45 14.17 -9.40
CA HIS A 252 -0.95 15.25 -10.25
C HIS A 252 -0.71 15.05 -11.75
N MET A 253 0.17 14.13 -12.14
CA MET A 253 0.68 14.06 -13.51
C MET A 253 0.86 12.61 -13.96
N TYR A 254 0.45 12.36 -15.20
CA TYR A 254 0.58 11.10 -15.91
C TYR A 254 0.92 11.40 -17.36
N VAL A 255 1.62 10.47 -18.02
CA VAL A 255 2.00 10.62 -19.43
C VAL A 255 1.72 9.34 -20.18
N ASP A 256 1.20 9.45 -21.40
CA ASP A 256 0.97 8.29 -22.26
C ASP A 256 2.31 7.72 -22.76
N VAL A 257 2.46 6.39 -22.74
CA VAL A 257 3.62 5.70 -23.32
C VAL A 257 3.78 6.05 -24.80
N ASP A 258 2.69 6.15 -25.57
CA ASP A 258 2.77 6.51 -26.98
C ASP A 258 3.28 7.95 -27.16
N GLN A 259 2.90 8.88 -26.27
CA GLN A 259 3.43 10.25 -26.26
C GLN A 259 4.94 10.27 -25.93
N ILE A 260 5.38 9.41 -25.02
CA ILE A 260 6.81 9.27 -24.69
C ILE A 260 7.57 8.71 -25.90
N GLU A 261 7.05 7.66 -26.52
CA GLU A 261 7.68 7.07 -27.69
C GLU A 261 7.78 8.07 -28.84
N GLU A 262 6.70 8.83 -29.10
CA GLU A 262 6.65 9.86 -30.13
C GLU A 262 7.65 10.98 -29.84
N ALA A 263 7.65 11.54 -28.63
CA ALA A 263 8.57 12.62 -28.26
C ALA A 263 10.04 12.20 -28.30
N VAL A 264 10.35 10.96 -27.93
CA VAL A 264 11.71 10.44 -28.03
C VAL A 264 12.09 10.17 -29.49
N LYS A 265 11.15 9.74 -30.36
CA LYS A 265 11.39 9.53 -31.80
C LYS A 265 11.61 10.85 -32.55
N THR A 266 10.86 11.89 -32.22
CA THR A 266 10.94 13.21 -32.88
C THR A 266 12.14 14.03 -32.41
N GLY A 267 12.96 13.50 -31.49
CA GLY A 267 14.10 14.23 -30.93
C GLY A 267 13.68 15.35 -29.98
N ILE A 268 12.40 15.44 -29.61
CA ILE A 268 11.86 16.30 -28.55
C ILE A 268 12.22 15.72 -27.17
N ASN A 269 13.44 15.20 -27.04
CA ASN A 269 14.04 14.79 -25.76
C ASN A 269 14.24 15.99 -24.82
N ALA A 270 14.03 17.23 -25.27
CA ALA A 270 14.31 18.46 -24.53
C ALA A 270 13.07 19.18 -23.96
N GLU A 271 11.87 19.04 -24.55
CA GLU A 271 10.71 19.87 -24.14
C GLU A 271 9.71 19.18 -23.21
N LEU A 272 9.55 17.85 -23.23
CA LEU A 272 8.79 17.16 -22.17
C LEU A 272 9.51 17.23 -20.81
N THR A 273 10.83 17.40 -20.82
CA THR A 273 11.73 17.51 -19.67
C THR A 273 11.65 18.84 -18.91
N LYS A 274 10.98 19.87 -19.44
CA LYS A 274 10.97 21.22 -18.82
C LYS A 274 9.71 21.56 -18.02
N GLN A 275 8.61 20.81 -18.18
CA GLN A 275 7.43 20.99 -17.33
C GLN A 275 7.35 19.85 -16.32
N GLY A 276 8.24 19.91 -15.32
CA GLY A 276 7.97 19.18 -14.09
C GLY A 276 6.60 19.56 -13.55
N CYS A 277 6.00 18.70 -12.73
CA CYS A 277 4.68 18.98 -12.17
C CYS A 277 4.69 20.36 -11.47
N THR A 278 3.87 21.30 -11.94
CA THR A 278 3.80 22.67 -11.42
C THR A 278 3.49 22.73 -9.93
N ARG A 279 2.82 21.69 -9.41
CA ARG A 279 2.44 21.60 -8.00
C ARG A 279 3.53 21.03 -7.10
N CYS A 280 4.15 19.92 -7.51
CA CYS A 280 5.03 19.14 -6.62
C CYS A 280 6.46 19.00 -7.13
N LYS A 281 6.80 19.74 -8.20
CA LYS A 281 8.12 19.80 -8.85
C LYS A 281 8.66 18.44 -9.31
N THR A 282 7.82 17.42 -9.40
CA THR A 282 8.21 16.11 -9.97
C THR A 282 8.72 16.31 -11.38
N GLY A 283 10.00 16.00 -11.60
CA GLY A 283 10.60 15.99 -12.93
C GLY A 283 10.58 14.58 -13.51
N PHE A 284 10.56 14.49 -14.84
CA PHE A 284 10.84 13.23 -15.52
C PHE A 284 11.67 13.46 -16.77
N LYS A 285 12.41 12.44 -17.18
CA LYS A 285 13.22 12.40 -18.39
C LYS A 285 12.97 11.07 -19.08
N ALA A 286 12.68 11.12 -20.38
CA ALA A 286 12.62 9.93 -21.21
C ALA A 286 13.83 9.87 -22.15
N GLU A 287 14.33 8.67 -22.40
CA GLU A 287 15.36 8.43 -23.42
C GLU A 287 15.17 7.07 -24.09
N ARG A 288 15.65 6.94 -25.32
CA ARG A 288 15.69 5.65 -26.05
C ARG A 288 17.14 5.31 -26.37
N LYS A 289 17.52 4.08 -26.06
CA LYS A 289 18.82 3.47 -26.41
C LYS A 289 18.55 2.17 -27.17
N GLY A 290 18.76 2.21 -28.49
CA GLY A 290 18.40 1.10 -29.38
C GLY A 290 16.88 0.83 -29.38
N SER A 291 16.48 -0.40 -29.05
CA SER A 291 15.06 -0.79 -28.90
C SER A 291 14.51 -0.58 -27.49
N THR A 292 15.31 -0.07 -26.55
CA THR A 292 14.90 0.10 -25.15
C THR A 292 14.56 1.54 -24.84
N TYR A 293 13.41 1.74 -24.22
CA TYR A 293 12.96 3.01 -23.67
C TYR A 293 13.21 3.04 -22.17
N TRP A 294 13.61 4.22 -21.68
CA TRP A 294 13.86 4.51 -20.28
C TRP A 294 13.10 5.77 -19.90
N VAL A 295 12.43 5.73 -18.74
CA VAL A 295 11.79 6.90 -18.14
C VAL A 295 12.26 7.02 -16.71
N ASP A 296 12.99 8.10 -16.43
CA ASP A 296 13.48 8.47 -15.12
C ASP A 296 12.56 9.53 -14.51
N ILE A 297 12.03 9.27 -13.32
CA ILE A 297 11.14 10.16 -12.58
C ILE A 297 11.84 10.52 -11.29
N SER A 298 11.82 11.80 -10.92
CA SER A 298 12.38 12.30 -9.65
C SER A 298 11.28 12.96 -8.83
N LEU A 299 10.91 12.31 -7.73
CA LEU A 299 9.90 12.75 -6.77
C LEU A 299 10.58 13.39 -5.56
N TYR A 300 10.29 14.66 -5.31
CA TYR A 300 10.86 15.41 -4.18
C TYR A 300 9.89 15.33 -3.00
N LEU A 301 10.30 14.63 -1.94
CA LEU A 301 9.49 14.41 -0.74
C LEU A 301 9.92 15.29 0.44
N GLY A 302 10.69 16.34 0.19
CA GLY A 302 11.12 17.35 1.17
C GLY A 302 12.21 16.86 2.12
N THR A 303 12.55 17.71 3.08
CA THR A 303 13.65 17.49 4.03
C THR A 303 13.27 16.56 5.19
N GLY A 304 14.27 16.04 5.88
CA GLY A 304 14.11 15.17 7.04
C GLY A 304 13.93 15.90 8.38
N ASP A 305 14.07 17.23 8.37
CA ASP A 305 14.24 18.02 9.59
C ASP A 305 12.89 18.35 10.25
N HIS A 306 11.79 18.09 9.55
CA HIS A 306 10.45 18.33 10.07
C HIS A 306 9.94 17.17 10.93
N GLU A 307 9.38 17.52 12.09
CA GLU A 307 8.67 16.55 12.94
C GLU A 307 7.34 16.08 12.33
N LEU A 308 6.74 16.93 11.51
CA LEU A 308 5.43 16.75 10.87
C LEU A 308 5.56 16.74 9.33
N PRO A 309 4.58 16.17 8.62
CA PRO A 309 4.51 16.27 7.15
C PRO A 309 4.52 17.72 6.67
N ASP A 310 5.48 18.05 5.82
CA ASP A 310 5.62 19.34 5.16
C ASP A 310 4.79 19.38 3.87
N GLN A 311 4.68 20.56 3.26
CA GLN A 311 3.84 20.75 2.07
C GLN A 311 4.29 19.85 0.90
N SER A 312 5.60 19.66 0.71
CA SER A 312 6.13 18.77 -0.34
C SER A 312 5.62 17.33 -0.17
N TRP A 313 5.55 16.83 1.06
CA TRP A 313 4.97 15.53 1.38
C TRP A 313 3.47 15.49 1.11
N LEU A 314 2.75 16.53 1.57
CA LEU A 314 1.30 16.61 1.46
C LEU A 314 0.84 16.72 0.00
N ASP A 315 1.61 17.38 -0.87
CA ASP A 315 1.32 17.41 -2.30
C ASP A 315 1.44 16.03 -2.93
N HIS A 316 2.33 15.17 -2.45
CA HIS A 316 2.39 13.79 -2.93
C HIS A 316 1.39 12.85 -2.21
N SER A 317 0.65 13.35 -1.23
CA SER A 317 -0.34 12.54 -0.51
C SER A 317 -1.59 12.34 -1.35
N ASN A 318 -2.01 11.09 -1.53
CA ASN A 318 -3.09 10.78 -2.46
C ASN A 318 -4.46 11.20 -1.87
N SER A 319 -5.17 12.08 -2.59
CA SER A 319 -6.53 12.55 -2.28
C SER A 319 -7.54 11.42 -2.04
N TYR A 320 -7.32 10.24 -2.65
CA TYR A 320 -8.13 9.05 -2.44
C TYR A 320 -8.11 8.62 -0.96
N TYR A 321 -6.94 8.64 -0.31
CA TYR A 321 -6.87 8.34 1.13
C TYR A 321 -7.74 9.30 1.95
N TYR A 322 -7.83 10.56 1.56
CA TYR A 322 -8.63 11.56 2.28
C TYR A 322 -10.14 11.42 2.03
N ARG A 323 -10.56 11.19 0.78
CA ARG A 323 -11.97 11.00 0.41
C ARG A 323 -12.61 9.82 1.13
N TYR A 324 -11.88 8.72 1.30
CA TYR A 324 -12.40 7.54 2.03
C TYR A 324 -12.43 7.71 3.54
N LEU A 325 -11.67 8.67 4.09
CA LEU A 325 -11.66 8.97 5.52
C LEU A 325 -12.72 10.00 5.92
N GLY A 326 -13.69 10.31 5.04
CA GLY A 326 -14.78 11.26 5.30
C GLY A 326 -14.28 12.66 5.64
N SER A 327 -13.08 13.00 5.18
CA SER A 327 -12.43 14.28 5.46
C SER A 327 -12.26 14.99 4.14
N ASN A 328 -13.16 15.93 3.86
CA ASN A 328 -12.90 16.92 2.82
C ASN A 328 -11.73 17.77 3.33
N ILE A 329 -10.61 17.71 2.61
CA ILE A 329 -9.60 18.77 2.62
C ILE A 329 -9.94 19.69 1.48
#